data_AF-A0A430BN41-F1
#
_entry.id   AF-A0A430BN41-F1
#
_cell.length_a   1.000
_cell.length_b   1.000
_cell.length_c   1.000
_cell.angle_alpha   90.00
_cell.angle_beta   90.00
_cell.angle_gamma   90.00
#
_symmetry.space_group_name_H-M   'P 1'
#
loop_
_entity.id
_entity.type
_entity.pdbx_description
1 polymer ?
#
loop_
_entity_poly.entity_id
_entity_poly.type
_entity_poly.pdbx_seq_one_letter_code
_entity_poly.pdbx_strand_id
1 'polypeptide(L)'
;MSCGRTYTVDEKIRLQDWPDVLLERWSNERLRTPGWVQKPLACDFIAYAYAPAASCALLPVPALQRAWRQHGRQWIGLYGQRRAENQGYTSVSVPVPRGVLMQAIVEAMFVL
;
A
#
# COMPACT_ATOMS: atom_id res chain seq x y z
N MET A 1 23.70 19.93 19.71
CA MET A 1 22.67 20.09 18.65
C MET A 1 21.91 18.78 18.58
N SER A 2 20.58 18.79 18.76
CA SER A 2 19.75 17.62 18.41
C SER A 2 18.53 18.12 17.65
N CYS A 3 18.72 18.36 16.35
CA CYS A 3 17.65 18.67 15.40
C CYS A 3 17.11 17.39 14.71
N GLY A 4 17.12 16.25 15.41
CA GLY A 4 16.65 14.98 14.86
C GLY A 4 15.13 14.86 14.92
N ARG A 5 14.50 14.50 13.80
CA ARG A 5 13.08 14.11 13.73
C ARG A 5 12.97 12.59 13.68
N THR A 6 12.12 12.03 14.51
CA THR A 6 11.78 10.59 14.47
C THR A 6 10.75 10.34 13.38
N TYR A 7 10.98 9.28 12.59
CA TYR A 7 9.99 8.74 11.65
C TYR A 7 9.69 7.29 12.02
N THR A 8 8.43 6.88 11.89
CA THR A 8 7.99 5.51 12.15
C THR A 8 7.70 4.77 10.84
N VAL A 9 8.06 3.48 10.81
CA VAL A 9 7.95 2.64 9.61
C VAL A 9 7.21 1.35 9.95
N ASP A 10 6.21 1.00 9.14
CA ASP A 10 5.56 -0.32 9.17
C ASP A 10 6.12 -1.21 8.06
N GLU A 11 6.29 -2.50 8.31
CA GLU A 11 6.95 -3.42 7.38
C GLU A 11 5.94 -4.36 6.70
N LYS A 12 6.13 -4.59 5.41
CA LYS A 12 5.37 -5.55 4.61
C LYS A 12 6.34 -6.31 3.73
N ILE A 13 6.31 -7.64 3.77
CA ILE A 13 7.23 -8.49 3.02
C ILE A 13 6.47 -9.43 2.07
N ARG A 14 6.95 -9.51 0.83
CA ARG A 14 6.54 -10.49 -0.17
C ARG A 14 7.63 -11.54 -0.30
N LEU A 15 7.25 -12.81 -0.24
CA LEU A 15 8.16 -13.95 -0.38
C LEU A 15 8.39 -14.36 -1.85
N GLN A 16 7.81 -13.61 -2.79
CA GLN A 16 7.99 -13.74 -4.23
C GLN A 16 8.18 -12.35 -4.84
N ASP A 17 8.99 -12.24 -5.90
CA ASP A 17 9.21 -11.00 -6.63
C ASP A 17 8.08 -10.74 -7.64
N TRP A 18 6.98 -10.21 -7.13
CA TRP A 18 5.86 -9.79 -7.96
C TRP A 18 6.13 -8.41 -8.57
N PRO A 19 5.66 -8.12 -9.81
CA PRO A 19 5.86 -6.83 -10.45
C PRO A 19 4.92 -5.72 -9.92
N ASP A 20 4.11 -6.03 -8.89
CA ASP A 20 3.08 -5.18 -8.30
C ASP A 20 3.27 -5.00 -6.79
N VAL A 21 2.70 -3.91 -6.27
CA VAL A 21 2.44 -3.75 -4.84
C VAL A 21 0.98 -4.13 -4.58
N LEU A 22 0.78 -5.06 -3.65
CA LEU A 22 -0.55 -5.56 -3.30
C LEU A 22 -1.25 -4.63 -2.28
N LEU A 23 -1.97 -3.62 -2.76
CA LEU A 23 -2.64 -2.61 -1.93
C LEU A 23 -3.87 -3.18 -1.23
N GLU A 24 -3.82 -3.33 0.10
CA GLU A 24 -4.95 -3.90 0.87
C GLU A 24 -6.08 -2.88 1.03
N ARG A 25 -7.18 -3.14 0.33
CA ARG A 25 -8.43 -2.37 0.45
C ARG A 25 -9.21 -2.80 1.68
N TRP A 26 -9.38 -4.09 1.91
CA TRP A 26 -10.13 -4.63 3.05
C TRP A 26 -9.25 -5.58 3.84
N SER A 27 -9.11 -5.36 5.14
CA SER A 27 -8.54 -6.37 6.03
C SER A 27 -9.57 -7.45 6.37
N ASN A 28 -10.86 -7.10 6.35
CA ASN A 28 -11.98 -8.03 6.43
C ASN A 28 -13.09 -7.56 5.48
N GLU A 29 -13.28 -8.28 4.38
CA GLU A 29 -14.28 -7.93 3.35
C GLU A 29 -15.71 -7.95 3.89
N ARG A 30 -16.06 -8.99 4.66
CA ARG A 30 -17.41 -9.19 5.19
C ARG A 30 -17.81 -8.07 6.14
N LEU A 31 -16.90 -7.67 7.03
CA LEU A 31 -17.13 -6.59 7.99
C LEU A 31 -16.85 -5.20 7.41
N ARG A 32 -16.36 -5.12 6.16
CA ARG A 32 -15.89 -3.88 5.53
C ARG A 32 -14.84 -3.15 6.37
N THR A 33 -13.99 -3.90 7.06
CA THR A 33 -12.89 -3.31 7.84
C THR A 33 -11.82 -2.80 6.87
N PRO A 34 -11.49 -1.49 6.90
CA PRO A 34 -10.56 -0.91 5.95
C PRO A 34 -9.17 -1.50 6.10
N GLY A 35 -8.55 -1.80 4.97
CA GLY A 35 -7.16 -2.22 4.89
C GLY A 35 -6.19 -1.05 4.97
N TRP A 36 -4.90 -1.38 5.04
CA TRP A 36 -3.85 -0.39 5.30
C TRP A 36 -3.75 0.74 4.27
N VAL A 37 -4.21 0.54 3.02
CA VAL A 37 -4.15 1.59 1.99
C VAL A 37 -5.16 2.74 2.24
N GLN A 38 -6.14 2.54 3.12
CA GLN A 38 -7.22 3.51 3.32
C GLN A 38 -7.61 3.77 4.78
N LYS A 39 -7.07 3.01 5.75
CA LYS A 39 -7.24 3.29 7.18
C LYS A 39 -6.16 4.25 7.69
N PRO A 40 -6.42 5.06 8.73
CA PRO A 40 -5.35 5.79 9.42
C PRO A 40 -4.25 4.83 9.91
N LEU A 41 -2.99 5.17 9.65
CA LEU A 41 -1.82 4.40 10.10
C LEU A 41 -1.02 5.23 11.11
N ALA A 42 -0.39 4.54 12.07
CA ALA A 42 0.49 5.16 13.07
C ALA A 42 1.96 5.26 12.59
N CYS A 43 2.21 5.00 11.30
CA CYS A 43 3.52 5.09 10.67
C CYS A 43 3.58 6.22 9.64
N ASP A 44 4.77 6.79 9.46
CA ASP A 44 5.05 7.78 8.41
C ASP A 44 5.30 7.09 7.06
N PHE A 45 5.89 5.89 7.08
CA PHE A 45 6.22 5.11 5.90
C PHE A 45 5.80 3.64 6.01
N ILE A 46 5.64 3.00 4.87
CA ILE A 46 5.59 1.54 4.75
C ILE A 46 6.85 1.09 4.01
N ALA A 47 7.66 0.24 4.63
CA ALA A 47 8.73 -0.50 3.97
C ALA A 47 8.14 -1.76 3.33
N TYR A 48 7.98 -1.73 2.01
CA TYR A 48 7.42 -2.83 1.23
C TYR A 48 8.53 -3.62 0.52
N ALA A 49 8.93 -4.73 1.11
CA ALA A 49 10.07 -5.54 0.70
C ALA A 49 9.68 -6.75 -0.16
N TYR A 50 10.53 -7.06 -1.15
CA TYR A 50 10.49 -8.29 -1.94
C TYR A 50 11.72 -9.11 -1.59
N ALA A 51 11.55 -10.12 -0.73
CA ALA A 51 12.68 -10.86 -0.14
C ALA A 51 13.60 -11.50 -1.19
N PRO A 52 13.08 -12.20 -2.24
CA PRO A 52 13.95 -12.84 -3.23
C PRO A 52 14.74 -11.85 -4.09
N ALA A 53 14.20 -10.65 -4.31
CA ALA A 53 14.83 -9.61 -5.12
C ALA A 53 15.74 -8.68 -4.31
N ALA A 54 15.83 -8.88 -2.98
CA ALA A 54 16.55 -8.00 -2.05
C ALA A 54 16.23 -6.50 -2.26
N SER A 55 14.98 -6.19 -2.61
CA SER A 55 14.53 -4.83 -2.90
C SER A 55 13.44 -4.40 -1.94
N CYS A 56 13.40 -3.10 -1.65
CA CYS A 56 12.42 -2.50 -0.77
C CYS A 56 11.98 -1.14 -1.31
N ALA A 57 10.67 -0.95 -1.39
CA ALA A 57 10.06 0.35 -1.66
C ALA A 57 9.69 1.00 -0.32
N LEU A 58 10.19 2.21 -0.08
CA LEU A 58 9.78 3.03 1.06
C LEU A 58 8.64 3.96 0.63
N LEU A 59 7.42 3.64 1.05
CA LEU A 59 6.20 4.30 0.61
C LEU A 59 5.75 5.36 1.65
N PRO A 60 5.70 6.66 1.32
CA PRO A 60 5.19 7.69 2.23
C PRO A 60 3.69 7.52 2.42
N VAL A 61 3.22 7.30 3.65
CA VAL A 61 1.82 6.97 3.94
C VAL A 61 0.84 8.04 3.43
N PRO A 62 1.04 9.35 3.69
CA PRO A 62 0.08 10.36 3.24
C PRO A 62 -0.07 10.43 1.71
N ALA A 63 1.04 10.34 0.98
CA ALA A 63 1.05 10.38 -0.49
C ALA A 63 0.43 9.10 -1.08
N LEU A 64 0.77 7.93 -0.54
CA LEU A 64 0.19 6.64 -0.92
C LEU A 64 -1.34 6.63 -0.74
N GLN A 65 -1.84 7.08 0.41
CA GLN A 65 -3.28 7.12 0.67
C GLN A 65 -4.00 8.16 -0.19
N ARG A 66 -3.35 9.27 -0.53
CA ARG A 66 -3.89 10.23 -1.49
C ARG A 66 -3.95 9.66 -2.91
N ALA A 67 -2.89 8.99 -3.38
CA ALA A 67 -2.88 8.28 -4.66
C ALA A 67 -4.01 7.23 -4.72
N TRP A 68 -4.23 6.49 -3.63
CA TRP A 68 -5.36 5.57 -3.53
C TRP A 68 -6.73 6.26 -3.64
N ARG A 69 -6.93 7.41 -2.99
CA ARG A 69 -8.17 8.18 -3.12
C ARG A 69 -8.42 8.68 -4.54
N GLN A 70 -7.36 9.05 -5.26
CA GLN A 70 -7.45 9.57 -6.64
C GLN A 70 -7.67 8.46 -7.67
N HIS A 71 -7.01 7.31 -7.53
CA HIS A 71 -6.96 6.28 -8.57
C HIS A 71 -7.55 4.92 -8.17
N GLY A 72 -7.83 4.68 -6.89
CA GLY A 72 -8.19 3.36 -6.36
C GLY A 72 -9.40 2.73 -7.03
N ARG A 73 -10.43 3.52 -7.37
CA ARG A 73 -11.61 3.03 -8.12
C ARG A 73 -11.22 2.54 -9.52
N GLN A 74 -10.37 3.29 -10.22
CA GLN A 74 -9.87 2.91 -11.55
C GLN A 74 -9.00 1.65 -11.47
N TRP A 75 -8.09 1.58 -10.49
CA TRP A 75 -7.21 0.43 -10.30
C TRP A 75 -7.98 -0.85 -9.98
N ILE A 76 -9.06 -0.78 -9.21
CA ILE A 76 -9.96 -1.93 -8.99
C ILE A 76 -10.53 -2.46 -10.32
N GLY A 77 -10.90 -1.56 -11.23
CA GLY A 77 -11.43 -1.94 -12.55
C GLY A 77 -10.36 -2.51 -13.48
N LEU A 78 -9.16 -1.91 -13.50
CA LEU A 78 -8.08 -2.29 -14.43
C LEU A 78 -7.30 -3.53 -13.99
N TYR A 79 -6.97 -3.63 -12.69
CA TYR A 79 -6.09 -4.67 -12.15
C TYR A 79 -6.84 -5.73 -11.35
N GLY A 80 -8.14 -5.54 -11.14
CA GLY A 80 -8.98 -6.45 -10.41
C GLY A 80 -8.70 -6.48 -8.91
N GLN A 81 -9.16 -7.55 -8.26
CA GLN A 81 -8.98 -7.76 -6.83
C GLN A 81 -8.42 -9.16 -6.59
N ARG A 82 -7.57 -9.28 -5.57
CA ARG A 82 -7.07 -10.54 -5.03
C ARG A 82 -7.63 -10.73 -3.64
N ARG A 83 -8.29 -11.87 -3.43
CA ARG A 83 -8.81 -12.30 -2.14
C ARG A 83 -7.84 -13.28 -1.52
N ALA A 84 -7.56 -13.10 -0.23
CA ALA A 84 -6.82 -14.07 0.56
C ALA A 84 -7.71 -14.54 1.72
N GLU A 85 -7.92 -15.86 1.78
CA GLU A 85 -8.67 -16.50 2.84
C GLU A 85 -7.76 -16.69 4.05
N ASN A 86 -8.13 -16.06 5.16
CA ASN A 86 -7.49 -16.23 6.47
C ASN A 86 -8.45 -16.98 7.39
N GLN A 87 -7.98 -17.39 8.56
CA GLN A 87 -8.80 -18.10 9.53
C GLN A 87 -9.96 -17.20 10.04
N GLY A 88 -11.14 -17.37 9.43
CA GLY A 88 -12.37 -16.67 9.80
C GLY A 88 -12.62 -15.32 9.12
N TYR A 89 -11.74 -14.87 8.21
CA TYR A 89 -11.94 -13.62 7.46
C TYR A 89 -11.22 -13.62 6.10
N THR A 90 -11.71 -12.80 5.18
CA THR A 90 -11.10 -12.61 3.85
C THR A 90 -10.55 -11.21 3.74
N SER A 91 -9.26 -11.07 3.42
CA SER A 91 -8.68 -9.78 3.03
C SER A 91 -8.77 -9.60 1.51
N VAL A 92 -8.85 -8.36 1.07
CA VAL A 92 -9.01 -7.98 -0.34
C VAL A 92 -7.98 -6.93 -0.68
N SER A 93 -7.21 -7.20 -1.71
CA SER A 93 -6.18 -6.30 -2.19
C SER A 93 -6.27 -6.06 -3.69
N VAL A 94 -5.66 -4.97 -4.15
CA VAL A 94 -5.56 -4.60 -5.57
C VAL A 94 -4.08 -4.64 -5.97
N PRO A 95 -3.68 -5.48 -6.93
CA PRO A 95 -2.28 -5.57 -7.37
C PRO A 95 -1.96 -4.42 -8.33
N VAL A 96 -1.34 -3.35 -7.83
CA VAL A 96 -0.99 -2.18 -8.66
C VAL A 96 0.45 -2.30 -9.14
N PRO A 97 0.72 -2.25 -10.46
CA PRO A 97 2.08 -2.32 -10.99
C PRO A 97 3.00 -1.29 -10.34
N ARG A 98 4.24 -1.69 -10.00
CA ARG A 98 5.19 -0.85 -9.24
C ARG A 98 5.39 0.54 -9.87
N GLY A 99 5.64 0.61 -11.17
CA GLY A 99 5.84 1.89 -11.87
C GLY A 99 4.61 2.81 -11.84
N VAL A 100 3.41 2.24 -11.99
CA VAL A 100 2.15 2.99 -11.91
C VAL A 100 1.95 3.57 -10.51
N LEU A 101 2.18 2.76 -9.47
CA LEU A 101 2.03 3.20 -8.10
C LEU A 101 3.03 4.31 -7.74
N MET A 102 4.31 4.14 -8.11
CA MET A 102 5.33 5.14 -7.81
C MET A 102 5.04 6.48 -8.47
N GLN A 103 4.63 6.46 -9.74
CA GLN A 103 4.23 7.67 -10.46
C GLN A 103 3.04 8.37 -9.77
N ALA A 104 2.00 7.60 -9.41
CA ALA A 104 0.84 8.16 -8.72
C ALA A 104 1.17 8.71 -7.32
N ILE A 105 2.12 8.10 -6.60
CA ILE A 105 2.61 8.63 -5.32
C ILE A 105 3.29 9.99 -5.52
N VAL A 106 4.17 10.10 -6.52
CA VAL A 106 4.84 11.37 -6.86
C VAL A 106 3.83 12.45 -7.22
N GLU A 107 2.85 12.14 -8.06
CA GLU A 107 1.77 13.07 -8.43
C GLU A 107 0.95 13.49 -7.21
N ALA A 108 0.67 12.56 -6.29
CA ALA A 108 -0.04 12.82 -5.06
C ALA A 108 0.74 13.68 -4.05
N MET A 109 2.02 13.98 -4.28
CA MET A 109 2.78 14.93 -3.44
C MET A 109 2.52 16.39 -3.82
N PHE A 110 2.04 16.67 -5.03
CA PHE A 110 1.70 18.04 -5.45
C PHE A 110 0.30 18.41 -4.95
N VAL A 111 0.19 19.47 -4.15
CA VAL A 111 -1.09 20.07 -3.74
C VAL A 111 -1.24 21.36 -4.55
N LEU A 112 -2.24 21.40 -5.42
CA LEU A 112 -2.61 22.59 -6.19
C LEU A 112 -3.84 23.23 -5.56
#